data_AF-A0A7W5JZY8-F1
#
_entry.id   AF-A0A7W5JZY8-F1
#
_cell.length_a   1.000
_cell.length_b   1.000
_cell.length_c   1.000
_cell.angle_alpha   90.00
_cell.angle_beta   90.00
_cell.angle_gamma   90.00
#
_symmetry.space_group_name_H-M   'P 1'
#
loop_
_entity.id
_entity.type
_entity.pdbx_description
1 polymer ?
#
loop_
_entity_poly.entity_id
_entity_poly.type
_entity_poly.pdbx_seq_one_letter_code
_entity_poly.pdbx_strand_id
1 'polypeptide(L)'
;MKMTVSRKLLAPALLALAIAPLALSATAAHHGKGTAEQREQWQEARAEYRAEQRRALFERAGIDEATREALDEARSEHREAMRQLHEQHQERLAEILDEEQRAALEEARREMREERRTEMREQRRASMQERLEALVDEWGLSDEEREALRETREAIYADMAELRDRDFDSRSERRDAMREMRDEHQAALAELLTDEQLEELRETMMQRGERGYGHGHGKPYHGHGEKRGD
;
A
#
# COMPACT_ATOMS: atom_id res chain seq x y z
N MET A 1 47.90 -37.16 59.61
CA MET A 1 47.51 -36.03 60.48
C MET A 1 46.41 -35.26 59.77
N LYS A 2 45.20 -35.19 60.37
CA LYS A 2 44.50 -33.94 60.78
C LYS A 2 44.65 -32.81 59.74
N MET A 3 43.62 -32.26 59.12
CA MET A 3 42.40 -31.71 59.73
C MET A 3 41.30 -31.55 58.66
N THR A 4 40.07 -31.87 59.02
CA THR A 4 38.87 -31.23 58.48
C THR A 4 38.86 -29.74 58.84
N VAL A 5 38.53 -28.84 57.91
CA VAL A 5 38.06 -27.49 58.26
C VAL A 5 36.78 -27.18 57.48
N SER A 6 35.73 -27.04 58.26
CA SER A 6 34.41 -26.59 57.88
C SER A 6 34.33 -25.06 57.79
N ARG A 7 33.16 -24.60 57.32
CA ARG A 7 32.41 -23.43 57.81
C ARG A 7 32.80 -22.05 57.26
N LYS A 8 31.85 -21.45 56.51
CA LYS A 8 31.00 -20.29 56.90
C LYS A 8 30.75 -19.32 55.73
N LEU A 9 29.46 -19.22 55.38
CA LEU A 9 28.67 -18.00 55.19
C LEU A 9 29.44 -16.67 55.07
N LEU A 10 29.35 -16.05 53.89
CA LEU A 10 29.33 -14.61 53.73
C LEU A 10 28.32 -14.26 52.62
N ALA A 11 27.20 -13.69 53.02
CA ALA A 11 26.32 -12.93 52.15
C ALA A 11 27.00 -11.63 51.73
N PRO A 12 26.73 -11.14 50.51
CA PRO A 12 26.64 -9.70 50.33
C PRO A 12 25.41 -9.29 49.51
N ALA A 13 24.64 -8.39 50.14
CA ALA A 13 24.01 -7.22 49.55
C ALA A 13 23.13 -7.37 48.28
N LEU A 14 21.82 -7.26 48.51
CA LEU A 14 20.84 -6.80 47.52
C LEU A 14 21.27 -5.44 46.95
N LEU A 15 21.78 -5.45 45.72
CA LEU A 15 22.04 -4.24 44.96
C LEU A 15 20.73 -3.89 44.23
N ALA A 16 19.94 -3.03 44.85
CA ALA A 16 18.76 -2.42 44.24
C ALA A 16 19.21 -1.50 43.10
N LEU A 17 19.32 -2.06 41.89
CA LEU A 17 19.42 -1.27 40.68
C LEU A 17 18.03 -0.69 40.40
N ALA A 18 17.84 0.59 40.75
CA ALA A 18 16.69 1.37 40.34
C ALA A 18 16.78 1.59 38.81
N ILE A 19 16.27 0.63 38.05
CA ILE A 19 15.96 0.84 36.64
C ILE A 19 14.69 1.68 36.63
N ALA A 20 14.85 2.99 36.48
CA ALA A 20 13.73 3.86 36.14
C ALA A 20 13.11 3.38 34.82
N PRO A 21 11.79 3.16 34.74
CA PRO A 21 11.14 2.99 33.46
C PRO A 21 11.19 4.34 32.75
N LEU A 22 12.14 4.51 31.83
CA LEU A 22 11.97 5.47 30.75
C LEU A 22 10.79 4.95 29.92
N ALA A 23 9.59 5.38 30.28
CA ALA A 23 8.40 5.23 29.47
C ALA A 23 8.59 6.07 28.20
N LEU A 24 9.30 5.53 27.22
CA LEU A 24 9.21 5.98 25.84
C LEU A 24 7.85 5.52 25.33
N SER A 25 6.82 6.31 25.64
CA SER A 25 5.50 6.15 25.03
C SER A 25 5.60 6.62 23.58
N ALA A 26 6.08 5.74 22.72
CA ALA A 26 5.88 5.87 21.29
C ALA A 26 4.41 5.56 21.01
N THR A 27 3.54 6.57 21.15
CA THR A 27 2.16 6.49 20.70
C THR A 27 2.15 6.54 19.17
N ALA A 28 2.42 5.39 18.55
CA ALA A 28 2.10 5.17 17.15
C ALA A 28 0.58 5.31 17.00
N ALA A 29 0.16 6.44 16.44
CA ALA A 29 -1.22 6.88 16.57
C ALA A 29 -2.19 5.87 15.95
N HIS A 30 -3.21 5.61 16.75
CA HIS A 30 -4.35 4.75 16.56
C HIS A 30 -5.15 5.23 15.33
N HIS A 31 -5.08 4.50 14.21
CA HIS A 31 -5.88 4.81 13.02
C HIS A 31 -7.31 4.22 13.16
N GLY A 32 -8.01 4.64 14.21
CA GLY A 32 -9.47 4.57 14.34
C GLY A 32 -10.08 5.92 13.95
N LYS A 33 -11.41 6.00 13.77
CA LYS A 33 -12.14 7.22 13.37
C LYS A 33 -11.78 8.43 14.26
N GLY A 34 -10.73 9.16 13.89
CA GLY A 34 -10.32 10.37 14.60
C GLY A 34 -11.38 11.44 14.46
N THR A 35 -11.57 12.20 15.54
CA THR A 35 -12.37 13.43 15.54
C THR A 35 -11.89 14.39 14.45
N ALA A 36 -12.71 15.36 14.04
CA ALA A 36 -12.32 16.35 13.02
C ALA A 36 -10.96 17.00 13.36
N GLU A 37 -10.76 17.35 14.64
CA GLU A 37 -9.51 17.90 15.17
C GLU A 37 -8.31 16.95 15.01
N GLN A 38 -8.47 15.65 15.27
CA GLN A 38 -7.39 14.67 15.07
C GLN A 38 -7.05 14.48 13.58
N ARG A 39 -8.04 14.63 12.69
CA ARG A 39 -7.81 14.57 11.24
C ARG A 39 -7.10 15.81 10.71
N GLU A 40 -7.40 16.98 11.27
CA GLU A 40 -6.69 18.23 10.95
C GLU A 40 -5.25 18.16 11.42
N GLN A 41 -5.00 17.78 12.68
CA GLN A 41 -3.64 17.59 13.20
C GLN A 41 -2.83 16.57 12.39
N TRP A 42 -3.46 15.45 11.97
CA TRP A 42 -2.79 14.49 11.09
C TRP A 42 -2.51 15.04 9.69
N GLN A 43 -3.38 15.89 9.16
CA GLN A 43 -3.18 16.53 7.86
C GLN A 43 -2.06 17.56 7.92
N GLU A 44 -2.01 18.35 8.98
CA GLU A 44 -0.96 19.33 9.27
C GLU A 44 0.38 18.63 9.46
N ALA A 45 0.48 17.65 10.36
CA ALA A 45 1.70 16.87 10.57
C ALA A 45 2.20 16.20 9.27
N ARG A 46 1.28 15.72 8.42
CA ARG A 46 1.62 15.16 7.11
C ARG A 46 1.99 16.22 6.08
N ALA A 47 1.46 17.43 6.18
CA ALA A 47 1.84 18.56 5.33
C ALA A 47 3.25 19.03 5.69
N GLU A 48 3.54 19.16 6.98
CA GLU A 48 4.85 19.48 7.55
C GLU A 48 5.89 18.44 7.16
N TYR A 49 5.62 17.15 7.42
CA TYR A 49 6.51 16.06 7.02
C TYR A 49 6.80 16.07 5.51
N ARG A 50 5.79 16.34 4.67
CA ARG A 50 5.99 16.45 3.22
C ARG A 50 6.78 17.71 2.83
N ALA A 51 6.64 18.80 3.57
CA ALA A 51 7.41 20.03 3.35
C ALA A 51 8.88 19.81 3.71
N GLU A 52 9.16 19.16 4.85
CA GLU A 52 10.51 18.78 5.27
C GLU A 52 11.18 17.86 4.25
N GLN A 53 10.48 16.80 3.82
CA GLN A 53 11.00 15.90 2.78
C GLN A 53 11.32 16.63 1.48
N ARG A 54 10.48 17.58 1.06
CA ARG A 54 10.77 18.40 -0.13
C ARG A 54 11.98 19.30 0.07
N ARG A 55 12.13 19.93 1.23
CA ARG A 55 13.29 20.76 1.56
C ARG A 55 14.58 19.94 1.53
N ALA A 56 14.58 18.76 2.16
CA ALA A 56 15.72 17.85 2.16
C ALA A 56 16.08 17.37 0.73
N LEU A 57 15.08 17.12 -0.13
CA LEU A 57 15.31 16.78 -1.54
C LEU A 57 15.94 17.94 -2.31
N PHE A 58 15.48 19.17 -2.09
CA PHE A 58 16.04 20.36 -2.74
C PHE A 58 17.46 20.66 -2.27
N GLU A 59 17.75 20.53 -0.97
CA GLU A 59 19.11 20.65 -0.42
C GLU A 59 20.04 19.59 -1.03
N ARG A 60 19.60 18.34 -1.09
CA ARG A 60 20.36 17.25 -1.71
C ARG A 60 20.61 17.47 -3.21
N ALA A 61 19.66 18.07 -3.91
CA ALA A 61 19.78 18.41 -5.33
C ALA A 61 20.59 19.69 -5.59
N GLY A 62 21.04 20.40 -4.53
CA GLY A 62 21.76 21.67 -4.67
C GLY A 62 20.91 22.80 -5.23
N ILE A 63 19.58 22.72 -5.06
CA ILE A 63 18.65 23.75 -5.51
C ILE A 63 18.63 24.87 -4.47
N ASP A 64 19.02 26.08 -4.89
CA ASP A 64 19.02 27.27 -4.05
C ASP A 64 17.61 27.74 -3.68
N GLU A 65 17.53 28.62 -2.67
CA GLU A 65 16.25 29.08 -2.13
C GLU A 65 15.45 29.90 -3.16
N ALA A 66 16.11 30.70 -4.00
CA ALA A 66 15.42 31.48 -5.02
C ALA A 66 14.76 30.57 -6.08
N THR A 67 15.44 29.50 -6.49
CA THR A 67 14.91 28.49 -7.41
C THR A 67 13.78 27.68 -6.75
N ARG A 68 13.87 27.42 -5.46
CA ARG A 68 12.82 26.74 -4.68
C ARG A 68 11.54 27.59 -4.60
N GLU A 69 11.68 28.87 -4.27
CA GLU A 69 10.57 29.82 -4.23
C GLU A 69 9.89 29.92 -5.59
N ALA A 70 10.66 30.08 -6.67
CA ALA A 70 10.12 30.12 -8.04
C ALA A 70 9.37 28.84 -8.42
N LEU A 71 9.85 27.66 -8.01
CA LEU A 71 9.16 26.39 -8.25
C LEU A 71 7.83 26.28 -7.50
N ASP A 72 7.80 26.72 -6.25
CA ASP A 72 6.58 26.66 -5.43
C ASP A 72 5.54 27.69 -5.88
N GLU A 73 5.98 28.89 -6.32
CA GLU A 73 5.14 29.89 -6.98
C GLU A 73 4.53 29.32 -8.27
N ALA A 74 5.34 28.82 -9.20
CA ALA A 74 4.87 28.22 -10.45
C ALA A 74 3.89 27.05 -10.21
N ARG A 75 4.10 26.25 -9.17
CA ARG A 75 3.16 25.19 -8.77
C ARG A 75 1.86 25.76 -8.22
N SER A 76 1.90 26.85 -7.46
CA SER A 76 0.69 27.49 -6.94
C SER A 76 -0.14 28.07 -8.06
N GLU A 77 0.50 28.84 -8.95
CA GLU A 77 -0.13 29.39 -10.15
C GLU A 77 -0.74 28.28 -11.00
N HIS A 78 -0.01 27.20 -11.26
CA HIS A 78 -0.54 26.07 -12.01
C HIS A 78 -1.77 25.43 -11.33
N ARG A 79 -1.72 25.23 -10.00
CA ARG A 79 -2.87 24.71 -9.25
C ARG A 79 -4.07 25.66 -9.34
N GLU A 80 -3.85 26.97 -9.27
CA GLU A 80 -4.88 27.99 -9.40
C GLU A 80 -5.50 27.98 -10.79
N ALA A 81 -4.68 27.98 -11.84
CA ALA A 81 -5.12 27.89 -13.22
C ALA A 81 -5.95 26.62 -13.45
N MET A 82 -5.53 25.47 -12.90
CA MET A 82 -6.28 24.22 -13.02
C MET A 82 -7.60 24.24 -12.25
N ARG A 83 -7.67 24.91 -11.10
CA ARG A 83 -8.93 25.10 -10.36
C ARG A 83 -9.91 25.95 -11.17
N GLN A 84 -9.45 27.10 -11.66
CA GLN A 84 -10.27 27.99 -12.49
C GLN A 84 -10.74 27.29 -13.77
N LEU A 85 -9.88 26.50 -14.42
CA LEU A 85 -10.25 25.72 -15.59
C LEU A 85 -11.32 24.66 -15.25
N HIS A 86 -11.21 24.02 -14.09
CA HIS A 86 -12.22 23.07 -13.64
C HIS A 86 -13.55 23.75 -13.36
N GLU A 87 -13.55 24.90 -12.68
CA GLU A 87 -14.74 25.70 -12.40
C GLU A 87 -15.44 26.12 -13.71
N GLN A 88 -14.69 26.72 -14.65
CA GLN A 88 -15.21 27.09 -15.96
C GLN A 88 -15.77 25.89 -16.73
N HIS A 89 -15.14 24.72 -16.62
CA HIS A 89 -15.66 23.51 -17.25
C HIS A 89 -16.99 23.07 -16.63
N GLN A 90 -17.12 23.13 -15.31
CA GLN A 90 -18.36 22.80 -14.62
C GLN A 90 -19.48 23.78 -14.94
N GLU A 91 -19.18 25.07 -15.04
CA GLU A 91 -20.14 26.10 -15.47
C GLU A 91 -20.65 25.81 -16.89
N ARG A 92 -19.74 25.56 -17.84
CA ARG A 92 -20.13 25.17 -19.21
C ARG A 92 -20.98 23.90 -19.24
N LEU A 93 -20.69 22.92 -18.37
CA LEU A 93 -21.53 21.74 -18.26
C LEU A 93 -22.91 22.07 -17.70
N ALA A 94 -23.02 23.00 -16.75
CA ALA A 94 -24.29 23.45 -16.18
C ALA A 94 -25.13 24.26 -17.17
N GLU A 95 -24.50 24.95 -18.12
CA GLU A 95 -25.21 25.65 -19.22
C GLU A 95 -25.79 24.69 -20.25
N ILE A 96 -25.11 23.56 -20.50
CA ILE A 96 -25.50 22.58 -21.52
C ILE A 96 -26.44 21.52 -20.96
N LEU A 97 -26.18 21.07 -19.73
CA LEU A 97 -26.87 19.97 -19.07
C LEU A 97 -27.57 20.46 -17.81
N ASP A 98 -28.84 20.11 -17.67
CA ASP A 98 -29.56 20.33 -16.41
C ASP A 98 -29.02 19.43 -15.27
N GLU A 99 -29.57 19.59 -14.07
CA GLU A 99 -29.14 18.82 -12.90
C GLU A 99 -29.43 17.32 -13.04
N GLU A 100 -30.57 16.94 -13.62
CA GLU A 100 -30.97 15.54 -13.80
C GLU A 100 -30.06 14.84 -14.81
N GLN A 101 -29.77 15.49 -15.94
CA GLN A 101 -28.87 14.98 -16.97
C GLN A 101 -27.42 14.83 -16.45
N ARG A 102 -26.96 15.76 -15.60
CA ARG A 102 -25.63 15.65 -14.97
C ARG A 102 -25.57 14.50 -13.99
N ALA A 103 -26.59 14.33 -13.15
CA ALA A 103 -26.68 13.22 -12.20
C ALA A 103 -26.68 11.87 -12.93
N ALA A 104 -27.49 11.74 -13.99
CA ALA A 104 -27.54 10.55 -14.83
C ALA A 104 -26.19 10.25 -15.50
N LEU A 105 -25.49 11.27 -16.00
CA LEU A 105 -24.16 11.10 -16.60
C LEU A 105 -23.10 10.69 -15.58
N GLU A 106 -23.13 11.24 -14.36
CA GLU A 106 -22.22 10.86 -13.29
C GLU A 106 -22.45 9.41 -12.85
N GLU A 107 -23.71 9.00 -12.71
CA GLU A 107 -24.09 7.63 -12.41
C GLU A 107 -23.62 6.66 -13.50
N ALA A 108 -23.91 6.94 -14.77
CA ALA A 108 -23.43 6.11 -15.88
C ALA A 108 -21.89 6.01 -15.92
N ARG A 109 -21.18 7.11 -15.60
CA ARG A 109 -19.71 7.08 -15.48
C ARG A 109 -19.25 6.25 -14.30
N ARG A 110 -19.95 6.28 -13.17
CA ARG A 110 -19.66 5.48 -11.98
C ARG A 110 -19.84 3.99 -12.29
N GLU A 111 -20.97 3.61 -12.88
CA GLU A 111 -21.28 2.25 -13.30
C GLU A 111 -20.23 1.72 -14.29
N MET A 112 -19.95 2.45 -15.38
CA MET A 112 -18.91 2.05 -16.34
C MET A 112 -17.52 1.89 -15.70
N ARG A 113 -17.19 2.72 -14.69
CA ARG A 113 -15.92 2.59 -13.96
C ARG A 113 -15.92 1.36 -13.07
N GLU A 114 -17.04 1.02 -12.46
CA GLU A 114 -17.21 -0.18 -11.62
C GLU A 114 -17.16 -1.44 -12.47
N GLU A 115 -17.90 -1.49 -13.57
CA GLU A 115 -17.85 -2.57 -14.57
C GLU A 115 -16.42 -2.79 -15.06
N ARG A 116 -15.75 -1.74 -15.55
CA ARG A 116 -14.35 -1.84 -16.01
C ARG A 116 -13.42 -2.30 -14.89
N ARG A 117 -13.65 -1.87 -13.65
CA ARG A 117 -12.85 -2.33 -12.50
C ARG A 117 -13.07 -3.81 -12.23
N THR A 118 -14.31 -4.29 -12.32
CA THR A 118 -14.66 -5.70 -12.16
C THR A 118 -14.07 -6.54 -13.28
N GLU A 119 -14.26 -6.14 -14.54
CA GLU A 119 -13.67 -6.79 -15.72
C GLU A 119 -12.14 -6.88 -15.61
N MET A 120 -11.47 -5.76 -15.28
CA MET A 120 -10.02 -5.76 -15.07
C MET A 120 -9.57 -6.67 -13.91
N ARG A 121 -10.39 -6.83 -12.87
CA ARG A 121 -10.11 -7.75 -11.75
C ARG A 121 -10.26 -9.20 -12.19
N GLU A 122 -11.31 -9.51 -12.93
CA GLU A 122 -11.58 -10.85 -13.48
C GLU A 122 -10.51 -11.25 -14.49
N GLN A 123 -10.17 -10.38 -15.43
CA GLN A 123 -9.09 -10.61 -16.38
C GLN A 123 -7.75 -10.87 -15.67
N ARG A 124 -7.42 -10.06 -14.66
CA ARG A 124 -6.21 -10.29 -13.84
C ARG A 124 -6.25 -11.62 -13.10
N ARG A 125 -7.42 -12.01 -12.59
CA ARG A 125 -7.60 -13.30 -11.91
C ARG A 125 -7.42 -14.46 -12.88
N ALA A 126 -8.04 -14.42 -14.05
CA ALA A 126 -7.92 -15.44 -15.08
C ALA A 126 -6.48 -15.57 -15.58
N SER A 127 -5.82 -14.45 -15.92
CA SER A 127 -4.42 -14.45 -16.33
C SER A 127 -3.48 -14.98 -15.23
N MET A 128 -3.76 -14.69 -13.96
CA MET A 128 -3.00 -15.27 -12.86
C MET A 128 -3.21 -16.79 -12.76
N GLN A 129 -4.45 -17.26 -12.92
CA GLN A 129 -4.75 -18.70 -12.88
C GLN A 129 -4.05 -19.46 -13.99
N GLU A 130 -4.08 -18.95 -15.23
CA GLU A 130 -3.39 -19.55 -16.38
C GLU A 130 -1.87 -19.65 -16.14
N ARG A 131 -1.26 -18.59 -15.59
CA ARG A 131 0.17 -18.60 -15.25
C ARG A 131 0.51 -19.63 -14.18
N LEU A 132 -0.34 -19.76 -13.16
CA LEU A 132 -0.15 -20.75 -12.10
C LEU A 132 -0.35 -22.17 -12.62
N GLU A 133 -1.30 -22.38 -13.53
CA GLU A 133 -1.53 -23.69 -14.15
C GLU A 133 -0.34 -24.12 -15.00
N ALA A 134 0.19 -23.23 -15.83
CA ALA A 134 1.40 -23.48 -16.60
C ALA A 134 2.61 -23.80 -15.70
N LEU A 135 2.75 -23.08 -14.58
CA LEU A 135 3.81 -23.30 -13.59
C LEU A 135 3.69 -24.69 -12.93
N VAL A 136 2.49 -25.08 -12.52
CA VAL A 136 2.23 -26.41 -11.95
C VAL A 136 2.45 -27.53 -12.97
N ASP A 137 2.16 -27.27 -14.26
CA ASP A 137 2.45 -28.22 -15.33
C ASP A 137 3.95 -28.42 -15.56
N GLU A 138 4.76 -27.37 -15.44
CA GLU A 138 6.21 -27.42 -15.57
C GLU A 138 6.87 -28.24 -14.45
N TRP A 139 6.34 -28.20 -13.23
CA TRP A 139 6.90 -28.91 -12.08
C TRP A 139 6.74 -30.43 -12.12
N GLY A 140 5.93 -30.98 -13.02
CA GLY A 140 5.77 -32.43 -13.16
C GLY A 140 5.22 -33.12 -11.91
N LEU A 141 4.45 -32.41 -11.09
CA LEU A 141 3.82 -32.94 -9.87
C LEU A 141 2.89 -34.13 -10.18
N SER A 142 2.82 -35.09 -9.26
CA SER A 142 1.86 -36.20 -9.31
C SER A 142 0.41 -35.70 -9.21
N ASP A 143 -0.55 -36.53 -9.60
CA ASP A 143 -1.97 -36.19 -9.51
C ASP A 143 -2.39 -35.93 -8.05
N GLU A 144 -1.84 -36.68 -7.10
CA GLU A 144 -2.06 -36.49 -5.67
C GLU A 144 -1.50 -35.15 -5.17
N GLU A 145 -0.27 -34.78 -5.57
CA GLU A 145 0.35 -33.50 -5.19
C GLU A 145 -0.37 -32.30 -5.84
N ARG A 146 -0.81 -32.45 -7.09
CA ARG A 146 -1.61 -31.45 -7.80
C ARG A 146 -2.93 -31.19 -7.10
N GLU A 147 -3.59 -32.24 -6.62
CA GLU A 147 -4.86 -32.09 -5.89
C GLU A 147 -4.63 -31.48 -4.51
N ALA A 148 -3.62 -31.92 -3.75
CA ALA A 148 -3.28 -31.31 -2.46
C ALA A 148 -2.92 -29.82 -2.59
N LEU A 149 -2.21 -29.43 -3.66
CA LEU A 149 -1.90 -28.04 -3.97
C LEU A 149 -3.17 -27.23 -4.32
N ARG A 150 -4.09 -27.82 -5.09
CA ARG A 150 -5.39 -27.20 -5.42
C ARG A 150 -6.20 -26.94 -4.16
N GLU A 151 -6.35 -27.94 -3.30
CA GLU A 151 -7.07 -27.83 -2.02
C GLU A 151 -6.45 -26.75 -1.13
N THR A 152 -5.12 -26.73 -1.01
CA THR A 152 -4.39 -25.69 -0.25
C THR A 152 -4.70 -24.30 -0.81
N ARG A 153 -4.70 -24.12 -2.14
CA ARG A 153 -5.01 -22.83 -2.77
C ARG A 153 -6.47 -22.41 -2.56
N GLU A 154 -7.40 -23.36 -2.58
CA GLU A 154 -8.81 -23.09 -2.31
C GLU A 154 -9.05 -22.67 -0.86
N ALA A 155 -8.39 -23.33 0.10
CA ALA A 155 -8.38 -22.92 1.50
C ALA A 155 -7.85 -21.48 1.67
N ILE A 156 -6.73 -21.15 1.02
CA ILE A 156 -6.16 -19.78 1.03
C ILE A 156 -7.19 -18.74 0.56
N TYR A 157 -7.94 -19.03 -0.51
CA TYR A 157 -8.95 -18.09 -1.00
C TYR A 157 -10.16 -17.99 -0.07
N ALA A 158 -10.57 -19.10 0.56
CA ALA A 158 -11.65 -19.13 1.52
C ALA A 158 -11.30 -18.31 2.77
N ASP A 159 -10.12 -18.51 3.33
CA ASP A 159 -9.65 -17.79 4.52
C ASP A 159 -9.48 -16.29 4.24
N MET A 160 -8.96 -15.93 3.07
CA MET A 160 -8.90 -14.54 2.62
C MET A 160 -10.29 -13.89 2.47
N ALA A 161 -11.30 -14.65 2.04
CA ALA A 161 -12.67 -14.18 1.94
C ALA A 161 -13.30 -14.00 3.33
N GLU A 162 -13.11 -14.98 4.22
CA GLU A 162 -13.58 -14.90 5.61
C GLU A 162 -12.95 -13.72 6.34
N LEU A 163 -11.63 -13.54 6.20
CA LEU A 163 -10.91 -12.43 6.81
C LEU A 163 -11.37 -11.07 6.28
N ARG A 164 -11.76 -10.99 5.00
CA ARG A 164 -12.34 -9.77 4.43
C ARG A 164 -13.70 -9.44 5.06
N ASP A 165 -14.50 -10.46 5.35
CA ASP A 165 -15.88 -10.30 5.82
C ASP A 165 -15.95 -10.25 7.36
N ARG A 166 -14.85 -10.58 8.05
CA ARG A 166 -14.68 -10.48 9.51
C ARG A 166 -14.48 -9.04 9.98
N ASP A 167 -15.18 -8.67 11.04
CA ASP A 167 -14.95 -7.42 11.76
C ASP A 167 -13.76 -7.54 12.72
N PHE A 168 -12.97 -6.48 12.83
CA PHE A 168 -11.82 -6.39 13.72
C PHE A 168 -11.95 -5.19 14.64
N ASP A 169 -11.54 -5.33 15.89
CA ASP A 169 -11.55 -4.24 16.87
C ASP A 169 -10.45 -3.21 16.55
N SER A 170 -9.40 -3.62 15.83
CA SER A 170 -8.32 -2.73 15.43
C SER A 170 -7.63 -3.07 14.11
N ARG A 171 -6.94 -2.09 13.53
CA ARG A 171 -6.08 -2.31 12.36
C ARG A 171 -4.85 -3.18 12.67
N SER A 172 -4.35 -3.19 13.91
CA SER A 172 -3.24 -4.06 14.29
C SER A 172 -3.69 -5.50 14.33
N GLU A 173 -4.83 -5.78 14.96
CA GLU A 173 -5.43 -7.10 15.01
C GLU A 173 -5.70 -7.65 13.61
N ARG A 174 -6.29 -6.84 12.71
CA ARG A 174 -6.45 -7.22 11.30
C ARG A 174 -5.11 -7.52 10.63
N ARG A 175 -4.04 -6.78 10.95
CA ARG A 175 -2.70 -7.02 10.40
C ARG A 175 -2.09 -8.31 10.93
N ASP A 176 -2.34 -8.63 12.19
CA ASP A 176 -1.79 -9.80 12.85
C ASP A 176 -2.51 -11.05 12.36
N ALA A 177 -3.85 -11.02 12.24
CA ALA A 177 -4.62 -12.08 11.58
C ALA A 177 -4.18 -12.32 10.13
N MET A 178 -3.92 -11.24 9.37
CA MET A 178 -3.37 -11.35 8.01
C MET A 178 -1.95 -11.95 7.99
N ARG A 179 -1.17 -11.79 9.05
CA ARG A 179 0.18 -12.33 9.13
C ARG A 179 0.11 -13.82 9.45
N GLU A 180 -0.62 -14.17 10.50
CA GLU A 180 -0.83 -15.55 10.95
C GLU A 180 -1.34 -16.43 9.79
N MET A 181 -2.42 -16.00 9.13
CA MET A 181 -2.95 -16.68 7.95
C MET A 181 -1.90 -16.84 6.83
N ARG A 182 -1.07 -15.82 6.57
CA ARG A 182 0.01 -15.94 5.56
C ARG A 182 1.10 -16.92 5.97
N ASP A 183 1.44 -16.96 7.26
CA ASP A 183 2.46 -17.86 7.80
C ASP A 183 1.96 -19.31 7.77
N GLU A 184 0.70 -19.55 8.13
CA GLU A 184 0.04 -20.87 8.02
C GLU A 184 0.01 -21.36 6.57
N HIS A 185 -0.39 -20.50 5.63
CA HIS A 185 -0.42 -20.84 4.22
C HIS A 185 0.97 -21.08 3.63
N GLN A 186 1.98 -20.32 4.08
CA GLN A 186 3.36 -20.59 3.71
C GLN A 186 3.79 -21.97 4.18
N ALA A 187 3.49 -22.33 5.43
CA ALA A 187 3.83 -23.64 5.98
C ALA A 187 3.15 -24.78 5.21
N ALA A 188 1.86 -24.66 4.92
CA ALA A 188 1.12 -25.65 4.14
C ALA A 188 1.70 -25.84 2.74
N LEU A 189 2.09 -24.76 2.05
CA LEU A 189 2.74 -24.87 0.74
C LEU A 189 4.14 -25.50 0.83
N ALA A 190 4.89 -25.29 1.91
CA ALA A 190 6.22 -25.85 2.12
C ALA A 190 6.22 -27.36 2.41
N GLU A 191 5.08 -27.93 2.80
CA GLU A 191 4.93 -29.38 2.92
C GLU A 191 4.76 -30.06 1.55
N LEU A 192 4.28 -29.32 0.55
CA LEU A 192 3.96 -29.83 -0.78
C LEU A 192 4.99 -29.48 -1.85
N LEU A 193 5.65 -28.33 -1.70
CA LEU A 193 6.54 -27.76 -2.70
C LEU A 193 7.96 -27.62 -2.15
N THR A 194 8.95 -27.73 -3.03
CA THR A 194 10.34 -27.43 -2.67
C THR A 194 10.55 -25.93 -2.46
N ASP A 195 11.63 -25.57 -1.76
CA ASP A 195 12.01 -24.16 -1.57
C ASP A 195 12.16 -23.41 -2.91
N GLU A 196 12.67 -24.09 -3.95
CA GLU A 196 12.82 -23.53 -5.30
C GLU A 196 11.45 -23.24 -5.94
N GLN A 197 10.51 -24.19 -5.86
CA GLN A 197 9.15 -24.04 -6.39
C GLN A 197 8.36 -22.97 -5.64
N LEU A 198 8.54 -22.87 -4.31
CA LEU A 198 7.96 -21.81 -3.49
C LEU A 198 8.43 -20.42 -3.91
N GLU A 199 9.72 -20.27 -4.19
CA GLU A 199 10.25 -18.99 -4.63
C GLU A 199 9.73 -18.62 -6.03
N GLU A 200 9.69 -19.59 -6.95
CA GLU A 200 9.13 -19.38 -8.29
C GLU A 200 7.63 -19.02 -8.26
N LEU A 201 6.86 -19.64 -7.36
CA LEU A 201 5.47 -19.29 -7.09
C LEU A 201 5.36 -17.84 -6.59
N ARG A 202 6.22 -17.46 -5.64
CA ARG A 202 6.24 -16.09 -5.10
C ARG A 202 6.60 -15.08 -6.17
N GLU A 203 7.62 -15.33 -6.99
CA GLU A 203 8.01 -14.46 -8.09
C GLU A 203 6.87 -14.30 -9.09
N THR A 204 6.21 -15.39 -9.48
CA THR A 204 5.03 -15.37 -10.36
C THR A 204 3.91 -14.49 -9.81
N MET A 205 3.66 -14.59 -8.50
CA MET A 205 2.68 -13.76 -7.79
C MET A 205 3.14 -12.30 -7.63
N MET A 206 4.44 -12.04 -7.54
CA MET A 206 5.07 -10.73 -7.36
C MET A 206 5.39 -9.99 -8.67
N GLN A 207 5.33 -10.62 -9.84
CA GLN A 207 5.48 -10.01 -11.17
C GLN A 207 4.35 -9.01 -11.53
N ARG A 208 3.76 -8.37 -10.52
CA ARG A 208 2.78 -7.28 -10.58
C ARG A 208 3.42 -5.89 -10.68
N GLY A 209 4.75 -5.78 -10.85
CA GLY A 209 5.49 -4.51 -10.73
C GLY A 209 6.24 -3.98 -11.94
N GLU A 210 6.80 -4.83 -12.81
CA GLU A 210 7.80 -4.35 -13.79
C GLU A 210 7.25 -3.68 -15.05
N ARG A 211 5.92 -3.63 -15.24
CA ARG A 211 5.27 -2.84 -16.31
C ARG A 211 4.47 -1.65 -15.81
N GLY A 212 4.74 -1.20 -14.58
CA GLY A 212 4.02 -0.09 -13.94
C GLY A 212 4.90 0.87 -13.16
N TYR A 213 6.17 1.03 -13.53
CA TYR A 213 6.93 2.22 -13.14
C TYR A 213 6.19 3.45 -13.70
N GLY A 214 5.90 4.41 -12.83
CA GLY A 214 5.27 5.67 -13.19
C GLY A 214 6.10 6.45 -14.22
N HIS A 215 5.84 6.20 -15.49
CA HIS A 215 6.03 7.18 -16.56
C HIS A 215 4.66 7.75 -16.91
N GLY A 216 4.23 8.70 -16.06
CA GLY A 216 3.30 9.73 -16.50
C GLY A 216 4.00 10.56 -17.56
N HIS A 217 4.01 10.06 -18.80
CA HIS A 217 4.24 10.89 -19.97
C HIS A 217 3.16 11.98 -19.94
N GLY A 218 3.58 13.19 -19.57
CA GLY A 218 2.97 14.37 -20.15
C GLY A 218 2.96 14.14 -21.65
N LYS A 219 1.77 14.01 -22.24
CA LYS A 219 1.61 14.08 -23.68
C LYS A 219 2.28 15.40 -24.11
N PRO A 220 3.24 15.41 -25.06
CA PRO A 220 3.66 16.66 -25.64
C PRO A 220 2.42 17.27 -26.31
N TYR A 221 2.00 18.42 -25.80
CA TYR A 221 1.06 19.28 -26.49
C TYR A 221 1.66 19.56 -27.87
N HIS A 222 1.13 18.94 -28.92
CA HIS A 222 1.36 19.38 -30.29
C HIS A 222 0.58 20.69 -30.44
N GLY A 223 1.22 21.80 -30.06
CA GLY A 223 0.78 23.11 -30.46
C GLY A 223 0.79 23.16 -31.98
N HIS A 224 -0.39 23.15 -32.57
CA HIS A 224 -0.59 23.55 -33.96
C HIS A 224 -0.04 24.98 -34.08
N GLY A 225 1.17 25.10 -34.62
CA GLY A 225 1.67 26.34 -35.19
C GLY A 225 0.82 26.64 -36.41
N GLU A 226 -0.22 27.45 -36.24
CA GLU A 226 -0.89 28.07 -37.35
C GLU A 226 -0.04 29.23 -37.86
N LYS A 227 0.16 29.18 -39.17
CA LYS A 227 1.14 29.96 -39.92
C LYS A 227 0.66 31.40 -40.07
N ARG A 228 1.65 32.28 -40.20
CA ARG A 228 1.55 33.63 -40.77
C ARG A 228 0.69 33.67 -42.05
N GLY A 229 -0.07 34.75 -42.17
CA GLY A 229 -0.78 35.29 -43.34
C GLY A 229 -2.01 36.04 -42.82
N ASP A 230 -2.17 37.36 -42.94
CA ASP A 230 -1.57 38.40 -43.79
C ASP A 230 -1.00 39.58 -42.97
#